data_AF-A0A5E4CD78-F1
#
_entry.id   AF-A0A5E4CD78-F1
#
_cell.length_a   1.000
_cell.length_b   1.000
_cell.length_c   1.000
_cell.angle_alpha   90.00
_cell.angle_beta   90.00
_cell.angle_gamma   90.00
#
_symmetry.space_group_name_H-M   'P 1'
#
loop_
_entity.id
_entity.type
_entity.pdbx_description
1 polymer ?
#
loop_
_entity_poly.entity_id
_entity_poly.type
_entity_poly.pdbx_seq_one_letter_code
_entity_poly.pdbx_strand_id
1 'polypeptide(L)'
;MAGPAARSPTKLMALQLLLWHSAFWTGQEAVPLDPASSLPVPQSFVLKCLGQVRKIQAQGSVLQEKLCATYQLCHPEELALLGHSLGIPQAPLSNCSSQGLQLTGCLSQLQSGLFLYQGLLQALAGISPELSPTVDMLQLDVANFATTVWQQVSPGERGK
;
A
#
# COMPACT_ATOMS: atom_id res chain seq x y z
N MET A 1 5.77 43.20 -48.48
CA MET A 1 6.09 41.77 -48.17
C MET A 1 6.76 41.78 -46.80
N ALA A 2 6.30 41.14 -45.72
CA ALA A 2 5.52 39.93 -45.53
C ALA A 2 4.43 40.14 -44.46
N GLY A 3 3.33 39.38 -44.57
CA GLY A 3 2.11 39.53 -43.78
C GLY A 3 2.21 39.02 -42.33
N PRO A 4 1.26 39.40 -41.47
CA PRO A 4 1.18 38.90 -40.10
C PRO A 4 0.77 37.43 -40.13
N ALA A 5 1.64 36.58 -39.58
CA ALA A 5 1.40 35.15 -39.45
C ALA A 5 0.17 34.90 -38.55
N ALA A 6 -0.87 34.31 -39.15
CA ALA A 6 -2.08 33.88 -38.50
C ALA A 6 -1.75 32.96 -37.30
N ARG A 7 -1.93 33.49 -36.09
CA ARG A 7 -1.84 32.73 -34.84
C ARG A 7 -3.08 31.84 -34.75
N SER A 8 -2.93 30.59 -35.14
CA SER A 8 -4.02 29.61 -35.22
C SER A 8 -4.80 29.50 -33.89
N PRO A 9 -6.15 29.56 -33.92
CA PRO A 9 -6.99 29.51 -32.71
C PRO A 9 -6.80 28.23 -31.89
N THR A 10 -6.33 27.16 -32.53
CA THR A 10 -6.02 25.87 -31.90
C THR A 10 -4.88 25.94 -30.89
N LYS A 11 -3.85 26.78 -31.11
CA LYS A 11 -2.76 26.97 -30.15
C LYS A 11 -3.21 27.74 -28.91
N LEU A 12 -4.17 28.65 -29.08
CA LEU A 12 -4.73 29.44 -27.99
C LEU A 12 -5.62 28.55 -27.10
N MET A 13 -6.42 27.68 -27.71
CA MET A 13 -7.24 26.67 -27.01
C MET A 13 -6.38 25.64 -26.26
N ALA A 14 -5.28 25.18 -26.86
CA ALA A 14 -4.34 24.27 -26.19
C ALA A 14 -3.62 24.91 -24.99
N LEU A 15 -3.22 26.19 -25.11
CA LEU A 15 -2.65 26.96 -24.00
C LEU A 15 -3.69 27.20 -22.89
N GLN A 16 -4.95 27.44 -23.24
CA GLN A 16 -6.05 27.62 -22.28
C GLN A 16 -6.35 26.31 -21.52
N LEU A 17 -6.29 25.15 -22.18
CA LEU A 17 -6.39 23.83 -21.55
C LEU A 17 -5.22 23.55 -20.61
N LEU A 18 -3.99 23.83 -21.04
CA LEU A 18 -2.79 23.69 -20.19
C LEU A 18 -2.86 24.58 -18.94
N LEU A 19 -3.36 25.81 -19.08
CA LEU A 19 -3.50 26.74 -17.96
C LEU A 19 -4.57 26.26 -16.94
N TRP A 20 -5.66 25.67 -17.42
CA TRP A 20 -6.69 25.05 -16.57
C TRP A 20 -6.15 23.85 -15.78
N HIS A 21 -5.27 23.03 -16.37
CA HIS A 21 -4.66 21.91 -15.66
C HIS A 21 -3.71 22.37 -14.54
N SER A 22 -3.00 23.49 -14.71
CA SER A 22 -2.14 24.07 -13.66
C SER A 22 -2.92 24.75 -12.53
N ALA A 23 -4.16 25.17 -12.75
CA ALA A 23 -5.01 25.75 -11.71
C ALA A 23 -5.76 24.68 -10.88
N PHE A 24 -5.85 23.43 -11.37
CA PHE A 24 -6.51 22.34 -10.65
C PHE A 24 -5.71 21.86 -9.42
N TRP A 25 -4.46 22.29 -9.26
CA TRP A 25 -3.60 21.88 -8.13
C TRP A 25 -3.33 22.97 -7.09
N THR A 26 -3.91 24.16 -7.21
CA THR A 26 -3.79 25.21 -6.18
C THR A 26 -5.13 25.39 -5.49
N GLY A 27 -5.39 24.55 -4.47
CA GLY A 27 -6.57 24.66 -3.63
C GLY A 27 -7.14 23.33 -3.14
N GLN A 28 -6.32 22.42 -2.60
CA GLN A 28 -6.81 21.52 -1.56
C GLN A 28 -6.47 22.14 -0.21
N GLU A 29 -7.24 23.18 0.12
CA GLU A 29 -7.44 23.55 1.51
C GLU A 29 -7.96 22.29 2.21
N ALA A 30 -7.34 21.91 3.33
CA ALA A 30 -7.82 20.82 4.16
C ALA A 30 -9.27 21.13 4.55
N VAL A 31 -10.22 20.49 3.88
CA VAL A 31 -11.64 20.52 4.26
C VAL A 31 -11.69 20.07 5.71
N PRO A 32 -12.22 20.90 6.64
CA PRO A 32 -12.45 20.46 8.00
C PRO A 32 -13.33 19.22 7.90
N LEU A 33 -12.84 18.10 8.41
CA LEU A 33 -13.60 16.86 8.49
C LEU A 33 -14.95 17.19 9.12
N ASP A 34 -16.01 17.10 8.31
CA ASP A 34 -17.37 17.27 8.76
C ASP A 34 -17.62 16.25 9.88
N PRO A 35 -17.85 16.67 11.15
CA PRO A 35 -17.96 15.77 12.28
C PRO A 35 -19.18 14.83 12.18
N ALA A 36 -20.03 14.99 11.17
CA ALA A 36 -21.23 14.21 10.95
C ALA A 36 -21.07 13.00 10.00
N SER A 37 -19.88 12.73 9.45
CA SER A 37 -19.60 11.52 8.65
C SER A 37 -18.51 10.65 9.29
N SER A 38 -18.72 10.27 10.55
CA SER A 38 -17.86 9.34 11.26
C SER A 38 -17.95 7.93 10.64
N LEU A 39 -17.05 7.62 9.71
CA LEU A 39 -16.71 6.23 9.44
C LEU A 39 -16.21 5.59 10.76
N PRO A 40 -16.82 4.49 11.24
CA PRO A 40 -16.73 4.07 12.65
C PRO A 40 -15.51 3.18 12.88
N VAL A 41 -14.30 3.74 12.74
CA VAL A 41 -13.07 3.02 13.09
C VAL A 41 -12.59 3.49 14.47
N PRO A 42 -12.58 2.61 15.49
CA PRO A 42 -12.09 2.99 16.81
C PRO A 42 -10.64 3.48 16.75
N GLN A 43 -10.33 4.57 17.45
CA GLN A 43 -8.96 5.09 17.53
C GLN A 43 -7.96 4.04 18.06
N SER A 44 -8.40 3.19 18.99
CA SER A 44 -7.60 2.08 19.51
C SER A 44 -7.22 1.07 18.43
N PHE A 45 -8.11 0.79 17.48
CA PHE A 45 -7.82 -0.06 16.32
C PHE A 45 -6.76 0.58 15.43
N VAL A 46 -6.88 1.88 15.13
CA VAL A 46 -5.91 2.61 14.30
C VAL A 46 -4.52 2.59 14.93
N LEU A 47 -4.43 2.91 16.23
CA LEU A 47 -3.15 2.89 16.95
C LEU A 47 -2.53 1.48 16.97
N LYS A 48 -3.35 0.44 17.15
CA LYS A 48 -2.89 -0.95 17.12
C LYS A 48 -2.36 -1.33 15.73
N CYS A 49 -3.07 -1.00 14.66
CA CYS A 49 -2.63 -1.24 13.29
C CYS A 49 -1.31 -0.53 12.99
N LEU A 50 -1.19 0.75 13.36
CA LEU A 50 0.05 1.51 13.19
C LEU A 50 1.23 0.86 13.94
N GLY A 51 1.00 0.37 15.16
CA GLY A 51 2.01 -0.37 15.92
C GLY A 51 2.45 -1.65 15.21
N GLN A 52 1.50 -2.45 14.72
CA GLN A 52 1.78 -3.70 14.01
C GLN A 52 2.50 -3.47 12.68
N VAL A 53 2.09 -2.46 11.91
CA VAL A 53 2.76 -2.10 10.65
C VAL A 53 4.21 -1.68 10.89
N ARG A 54 4.48 -0.86 11.91
CA ARG A 54 5.88 -0.48 12.26
C ARG A 54 6.71 -1.70 12.63
N LYS A 55 6.12 -2.67 13.34
CA LYS A 55 6.81 -3.91 13.72
C LYS A 55 7.17 -4.74 12.48
N ILE A 56 6.21 -4.94 11.58
CA ILE A 56 6.41 -5.65 10.29
C ILE A 56 7.48 -4.94 9.45
N GLN A 57 7.43 -3.61 9.35
CA GLN A 57 8.43 -2.83 8.60
C GLN A 57 9.84 -3.01 9.17
N ALA A 58 10.00 -2.94 10.49
CA ALA A 58 11.28 -3.16 11.15
C ALA A 58 11.82 -4.59 10.94
N GLN A 59 10.96 -5.61 10.99
CA GLN A 59 11.38 -6.99 10.67
C GLN A 59 11.71 -7.15 9.19
N GLY A 60 10.96 -6.51 8.29
CA GLY A 60 11.21 -6.50 6.87
C GLY A 60 12.56 -5.88 6.50
N SER A 61 12.95 -4.77 7.16
CA SER A 61 14.27 -4.16 6.95
C SER A 61 15.41 -5.06 7.42
N VAL A 62 15.23 -5.76 8.56
CA VAL A 62 16.22 -6.74 9.04
C VAL A 62 16.36 -7.90 8.07
N LEU A 63 15.25 -8.38 7.48
CA LEU A 63 15.28 -9.43 6.47
C LEU A 63 16.02 -8.97 5.21
N GLN A 64 15.77 -7.75 4.74
CA GLN A 64 16.47 -7.18 3.58
C GLN A 64 17.96 -7.02 3.84
N GLU A 65 18.36 -6.55 5.02
CA GLU A 65 19.77 -6.44 5.40
C GLU A 65 20.48 -7.80 5.38
N LYS A 66 19.84 -8.83 5.95
CA LYS A 66 20.37 -10.20 5.90
C LYS A 66 20.45 -10.75 4.47
N LEU A 67 19.43 -10.52 3.64
CA LEU A 67 19.45 -10.93 2.23
C LEU A 67 20.62 -10.28 1.48
N CYS A 68 20.86 -9.00 1.71
CA CYS A 68 21.99 -8.29 1.14
C CYS A 68 23.33 -8.83 1.67
N ALA A 69 23.47 -9.02 2.99
CA ALA A 69 24.72 -9.49 3.60
C ALA A 69 25.08 -10.95 3.22
N THR A 70 24.09 -11.84 3.16
CA THR A 70 24.30 -13.28 2.92
C THR A 70 24.30 -13.63 1.43
N TYR A 71 23.45 -12.99 0.63
CA TYR A 71 23.22 -13.36 -0.78
C TYR A 71 23.51 -12.25 -1.79
N GLN A 72 23.98 -11.08 -1.32
CA GLN A 72 24.24 -9.90 -2.17
C GLN A 72 23.00 -9.40 -2.93
N LEU A 73 21.80 -9.73 -2.44
CA LEU A 73 20.53 -9.27 -2.99
C LEU A 73 20.10 -7.96 -2.30
N CYS A 74 20.76 -6.86 -2.66
CA CYS A 74 20.58 -5.56 -2.00
C CYS A 74 19.59 -4.62 -2.72
N HIS A 75 19.30 -4.91 -3.99
CA HIS A 75 18.54 -4.05 -4.88
C HIS A 75 17.24 -4.74 -5.34
N PRO A 76 16.10 -4.52 -4.66
CA PRO A 76 14.84 -5.19 -5.01
C PRO A 76 14.36 -4.86 -6.43
N GLU A 77 14.72 -3.70 -6.97
CA GLU A 77 14.45 -3.28 -8.34
C GLU A 77 15.06 -4.22 -9.40
N GLU A 78 16.21 -4.84 -9.11
CA GLU A 78 16.87 -5.78 -10.03
C GLU A 78 16.07 -7.09 -10.15
N LEU A 79 15.32 -7.44 -9.10
CA LEU A 79 14.49 -8.65 -9.06
C LEU A 79 13.05 -8.41 -9.53
N ALA A 80 12.67 -7.18 -9.88
CA ALA A 80 11.29 -6.86 -10.26
C ALA A 80 10.81 -7.65 -11.49
N LEU A 81 11.66 -7.77 -12.52
CA LEU A 81 11.36 -8.54 -13.73
C LEU A 81 11.29 -10.05 -13.45
N LEU A 82 12.14 -10.56 -12.55
CA LEU A 82 12.09 -11.94 -12.12
C LEU A 82 10.78 -12.21 -11.38
N GLY A 83 10.38 -11.33 -10.46
CA GLY A 83 9.12 -11.44 -9.74
C GLY A 83 7.90 -11.46 -10.67
N HIS A 84 7.92 -10.62 -11.71
CA HIS A 84 6.89 -10.64 -12.76
C HIS A 84 6.87 -11.96 -13.54
N SER A 85 8.04 -12.47 -13.93
CA SER A 85 8.16 -13.73 -14.67
C SER A 85 7.73 -14.96 -13.84
N LEU A 86 7.97 -14.91 -12.53
CA LEU A 86 7.51 -15.91 -11.56
C LEU A 86 6.02 -15.79 -11.23
N GLY A 87 5.33 -14.76 -11.75
CA GLY A 87 3.91 -14.54 -11.50
C GLY A 87 3.60 -14.23 -10.04
N ILE A 88 4.54 -13.62 -9.30
CA ILE A 88 4.32 -13.29 -7.89
C ILE A 88 3.18 -12.27 -7.79
N PRO A 89 2.05 -12.63 -7.16
CA PRO A 89 0.88 -11.76 -7.12
C PRO A 89 1.14 -10.56 -6.20
N GLN A 90 0.55 -9.41 -6.55
CA GLN A 90 0.58 -8.19 -5.73
C GLN A 90 -0.80 -7.93 -5.15
N ALA A 91 -0.84 -7.55 -3.87
CA ALA A 91 -2.09 -7.22 -3.20
C ALA A 91 -2.61 -5.84 -3.66
N PRO A 92 -3.82 -5.74 -4.25
CA PRO A 92 -4.38 -4.44 -4.64
C PRO A 92 -4.83 -3.65 -3.40
N LEU A 93 -4.61 -2.34 -3.40
CA LEU A 93 -5.07 -1.38 -2.36
C LEU A 93 -5.87 -0.21 -2.96
N SER A 94 -6.50 -0.41 -4.11
CA SER A 94 -7.23 0.64 -4.84
C SER A 94 -8.31 1.32 -4.01
N ASN A 95 -8.97 0.58 -3.11
CA ASN A 95 -10.05 1.08 -2.26
C ASN A 95 -9.54 1.82 -1.02
N CYS A 96 -8.22 1.84 -0.79
CA CYS A 96 -7.57 2.50 0.34
C CYS A 96 -7.01 3.88 -0.01
N SER A 97 -7.21 4.37 -1.24
CA SER A 97 -6.74 5.69 -1.67
C SER A 97 -7.43 6.81 -0.90
N SER A 98 -6.69 7.87 -0.56
CA SER A 98 -7.25 9.06 0.10
C SER A 98 -8.34 9.75 -0.74
N GLN A 99 -8.27 9.65 -2.07
CA GLN A 99 -9.22 10.28 -3.00
C GLN A 99 -10.51 9.46 -3.20
N GLY A 100 -10.52 8.18 -2.78
CA GLY A 100 -11.59 7.24 -3.08
C GLY A 100 -11.74 6.15 -2.02
N LEU A 101 -11.54 6.52 -0.74
CA LEU A 101 -11.54 5.58 0.37
C LEU A 101 -12.92 4.90 0.51
N GLN A 102 -12.95 3.59 0.27
CA GLN A 102 -14.11 2.74 0.57
C GLN A 102 -13.75 1.86 1.76
N LEU A 103 -14.09 2.27 2.98
CA LEU A 103 -13.57 1.62 4.20
C LEU A 103 -13.70 0.09 4.20
N THR A 104 -14.89 -0.45 3.94
CA THR A 104 -15.14 -1.90 3.91
C THR A 104 -14.34 -2.57 2.80
N GLY A 105 -14.30 -1.96 1.61
CA GLY A 105 -13.51 -2.45 0.47
C GLY A 105 -12.00 -2.40 0.76
N CYS A 106 -11.52 -1.38 1.46
CA CYS A 106 -10.13 -1.23 1.86
C CYS A 106 -9.75 -2.28 2.90
N LEU A 107 -10.56 -2.48 3.94
CA LEU A 107 -10.29 -3.49 4.96
C LEU A 107 -10.31 -4.91 4.38
N SER A 108 -11.22 -5.19 3.44
CA SER A 108 -11.25 -6.46 2.70
C SER A 108 -10.03 -6.67 1.81
N GLN A 109 -9.60 -5.62 1.09
CA GLN A 109 -8.36 -5.64 0.30
C GLN A 109 -7.12 -5.84 1.17
N LEU A 110 -7.06 -5.14 2.31
CA LEU A 110 -5.98 -5.27 3.29
C LEU A 110 -5.92 -6.68 3.87
N GLN A 111 -7.06 -7.24 4.28
CA GLN A 111 -7.13 -8.63 4.78
C GLN A 111 -6.66 -9.63 3.71
N SER A 112 -7.17 -9.51 2.49
CA SER A 112 -6.79 -10.38 1.37
C SER A 112 -5.30 -10.26 1.05
N GLY A 113 -4.75 -9.05 1.11
CA GLY A 113 -3.33 -8.78 0.92
C GLY A 113 -2.47 -9.40 2.03
N LEU A 114 -2.89 -9.28 3.29
CA LEU A 114 -2.17 -9.89 4.41
C LEU A 114 -2.16 -11.42 4.32
N PHE A 115 -3.27 -12.03 3.91
CA PHE A 115 -3.33 -13.47 3.65
C PHE A 115 -2.40 -13.88 2.50
N LEU A 116 -2.35 -13.09 1.43
CA LEU A 116 -1.45 -13.31 0.31
C LEU A 116 0.02 -13.25 0.75
N TYR A 117 0.41 -12.22 1.50
CA TYR A 117 1.77 -12.09 2.02
C TYR A 117 2.13 -13.20 2.99
N GLN A 118 1.19 -13.67 3.82
CA GLN A 118 1.41 -14.83 4.68
C GLN A 118 1.76 -16.07 3.85
N GLY A 119 1.04 -16.32 2.75
CA GLY A 119 1.33 -17.43 1.83
C GLY A 119 2.70 -17.31 1.16
N LEU A 120 3.09 -16.11 0.74
CA LEU A 120 4.43 -15.84 0.18
C LEU A 120 5.54 -16.08 1.22
N LEU A 121 5.36 -15.58 2.45
CA LEU A 121 6.31 -15.80 3.53
C LEU A 121 6.39 -17.29 3.92
N GLN A 122 5.28 -18.02 3.85
CA GLN A 122 5.27 -19.46 4.08
C GLN A 122 6.07 -20.21 3.01
N ALA A 123 5.97 -19.78 1.75
CA ALA A 123 6.77 -20.36 0.66
C ALA A 123 8.28 -20.09 0.81
N LEU A 124 8.65 -19.03 1.54
CA LEU A 124 10.04 -18.72 1.88
C LEU A 124 10.56 -19.48 3.12
N ALA A 125 9.66 -20.08 3.91
CA ALA A 125 10.03 -20.79 5.12
C ALA A 125 10.91 -22.01 4.78
N GLY A 126 12.06 -22.12 5.44
CA GLY A 126 12.97 -23.26 5.27
C GLY A 126 13.90 -23.17 4.04
N ILE A 127 13.87 -22.08 3.27
CA ILE A 127 14.84 -21.87 2.18
C ILE A 127 16.27 -21.68 2.72
N SER A 128 16.41 -20.96 3.83
CA SER A 128 17.70 -20.69 4.46
C SER A 128 17.60 -20.72 5.99
N PRO A 129 18.47 -21.47 6.67
CA PRO A 129 18.50 -21.48 8.14
C PRO A 129 18.93 -20.13 8.74
N GLU A 130 19.72 -19.33 8.03
CA GLU A 130 20.17 -18.00 8.47
C GLU A 130 19.01 -16.97 8.48
N LEU A 131 18.05 -17.14 7.56
CA LEU A 131 16.88 -16.27 7.42
C LEU A 131 15.69 -16.75 8.24
N SER A 132 15.57 -18.06 8.51
CA SER A 132 14.44 -18.70 9.19
C SER A 132 13.91 -17.92 10.40
N PRO A 133 14.72 -17.55 11.41
CA PRO A 133 14.19 -16.84 12.58
C PRO A 133 13.53 -15.49 12.24
N THR A 134 14.06 -14.79 11.24
CA THR A 134 13.52 -13.49 10.79
C THR A 134 12.24 -13.69 9.98
N VAL A 135 12.19 -14.72 9.13
CA VAL A 135 10.98 -15.07 8.38
C VAL A 135 9.86 -15.52 9.32
N ASP A 136 10.16 -16.34 10.32
CA ASP A 136 9.18 -16.83 11.31
C ASP A 136 8.58 -15.67 12.12
N MET A 137 9.42 -14.72 12.54
CA MET A 137 8.95 -13.50 13.22
C MET A 137 8.07 -12.63 12.32
N LEU A 138 8.45 -12.47 11.05
CA LEU A 138 7.68 -11.69 10.08
C LEU A 138 6.31 -12.34 9.80
N GLN A 139 6.27 -13.67 9.65
CA GLN A 139 5.03 -14.44 9.55
C GLN A 139 4.12 -14.22 10.77
N LEU A 140 4.67 -14.31 11.97
CA LEU A 140 3.90 -14.11 13.20
C LEU A 140 3.33 -12.68 13.26
N ASP A 141 4.12 -11.67 12.90
CA ASP A 141 3.68 -10.28 12.92
C ASP A 141 2.60 -9.99 11.85
N VAL A 142 2.73 -10.56 10.65
CA VAL A 142 1.71 -10.48 9.59
C VAL A 142 0.42 -11.19 10.01
N ALA A 143 0.49 -12.40 10.58
CA ALA A 143 -0.68 -13.13 11.07
C ALA A 143 -1.40 -12.38 12.20
N ASN A 144 -0.65 -11.78 13.12
CA ASN A 144 -1.21 -10.93 14.17
C ASN A 144 -1.90 -9.69 13.61
N PHE A 145 -1.33 -9.08 12.57
CA PHE A 145 -1.96 -7.92 11.93
C PHE A 145 -3.22 -8.33 11.15
N ALA A 146 -3.18 -9.44 10.41
CA ALA A 146 -4.32 -10.01 9.71
C ALA A 146 -5.49 -10.29 10.67
N THR A 147 -5.19 -10.84 11.84
CA THR A 147 -6.18 -11.08 12.89
C THR A 147 -6.80 -9.78 13.39
N THR A 148 -6.00 -8.74 13.65
CA THR A 148 -6.52 -7.42 14.05
C THR A 148 -7.46 -6.85 12.98
N VAL A 149 -7.06 -6.90 11.70
CA VAL A 149 -7.88 -6.38 10.59
C VAL A 149 -9.17 -7.19 10.44
N TRP A 150 -9.08 -8.52 10.50
CA TRP A 150 -10.25 -9.40 10.39
C TRP A 150 -11.26 -9.16 11.51
N GLN A 151 -10.81 -8.97 12.75
CA GLN A 151 -11.69 -8.66 13.88
C GLN A 151 -12.48 -7.37 13.69
N GLN A 152 -11.97 -6.43 12.88
CA GLN A 152 -12.68 -5.20 12.54
C GLN A 152 -13.67 -5.38 11.37
N VAL A 153 -13.40 -6.32 10.45
CA VAL A 153 -14.31 -6.66 9.34
C VAL A 153 -15.44 -7.58 9.78
N SER A 154 -15.17 -8.50 10.71
CA SER A 154 -16.12 -9.49 11.26
C SER A 154 -16.22 -9.41 12.79
N PRO A 155 -16.72 -8.31 13.38
CA PRO A 155 -16.76 -8.14 14.83
C PRO A 155 -17.66 -9.15 15.58
N GLY A 156 -18.54 -9.88 14.89
CA GLY A 156 -19.54 -10.78 15.46
C GLY A 156 -19.19 -12.28 15.56
N GLU A 157 -18.05 -12.74 15.03
CA GLU A 157 -17.69 -14.18 15.00
C GLU A 157 -16.80 -14.63 16.18
N ARG A 158 -16.88 -13.93 17.32
CA ARG A 158 -16.05 -14.21 18.52
C ARG A 158 -16.61 -15.31 19.44
N GLY A 159 -17.70 -15.98 19.08
CA GLY A 159 -18.37 -16.90 20.00
C GLY A 159 -19.32 -17.91 19.36
N LYS A 160 -18.84 -18.63 18.34
CA LYS A 160 -19.46 -19.89 17.92
C LYS A 160 -18.45 -21.03 18.06
#